data_AF-A0A351TKP3-F1
#
_entry.id   AF-A0A351TKP3-F1
#
_cell.length_a   1.000
_cell.length_b   1.000
_cell.length_c   1.000
_cell.angle_alpha   90.00
_cell.angle_beta   90.00
_cell.angle_gamma   90.00
#
_symmetry.space_group_name_H-M   'P 1'
#
loop_
_entity.id
_entity.type
_entity.pdbx_description
1 polymer ?
#
loop_
_entity_poly.entity_id
_entity_poly.type
_entity_poly.pdbx_seq_one_letter_code
_entity_poly.pdbx_strand_id
1 'polypeptide(L)'
;MDYIDEIYTEEENILPVTQSAAAWGISYKIENVEYTESIGDREPERFSTLGAETDSQGTLQGDSRYLFLTITFTNTTDQAQEIYRTCNDISVIGLSLNTVTWSGDACYYDVDWDEGTAGEKHHWMLDPGESVTSEVGWIIEGCGSALAADDTLEMRMGSGGPYALYYHVKQYDGSNEGSYYIDLGVKAE
;
A
#
# COMPACT_ATOMS: atom_id res chain seq x y z
N MET A 1 -22.24 -16.61 -8.83
CA MET A 1 -21.03 -16.81 -8.02
C MET A 1 -19.91 -16.48 -8.96
N ASP A 2 -19.51 -15.21 -8.96
CA ASP A 2 -18.40 -14.78 -9.80
C ASP A 2 -17.14 -15.35 -9.21
N TYR A 3 -16.37 -16.03 -10.06
CA TYR A 3 -15.11 -16.66 -9.70
C TYR A 3 -14.13 -15.52 -9.44
N ILE A 4 -13.76 -15.29 -8.18
CA ILE A 4 -12.59 -14.44 -7.89
C ILE A 4 -11.40 -15.29 -8.30
N ASP A 5 -10.70 -14.91 -9.36
CA ASP A 5 -9.43 -15.54 -9.69
C ASP A 5 -8.51 -15.38 -8.48
N GLU A 6 -8.22 -16.49 -7.82
CA GLU A 6 -7.30 -16.52 -6.70
C GLU A 6 -5.91 -16.23 -7.25
N ILE A 7 -5.37 -15.08 -6.88
CA ILE A 7 -4.01 -14.69 -7.22
C ILE A 7 -3.10 -15.17 -6.10
N TYR A 8 -1.98 -15.79 -6.46
CA TYR A 8 -1.01 -16.37 -5.54
C TYR A 8 0.33 -15.67 -5.67
N THR A 9 1.10 -15.61 -4.58
CA THR A 9 2.51 -15.21 -4.60
C THR A 9 3.40 -16.42 -4.32
N GLU A 10 4.71 -16.20 -4.32
CA GLU A 10 5.73 -17.19 -3.97
C GLU A 10 6.49 -16.71 -2.73
N GLU A 11 6.98 -17.64 -1.90
CA GLU A 11 7.68 -17.28 -0.65
C GLU A 11 8.90 -16.37 -0.90
N GLU A 12 9.60 -16.57 -2.02
CA GLU A 12 10.77 -15.75 -2.39
C GLU A 12 10.42 -14.30 -2.77
N ASN A 13 9.16 -14.02 -3.09
CA ASN A 13 8.67 -12.68 -3.39
C ASN A 13 8.19 -11.91 -2.15
N ILE A 14 8.19 -12.57 -0.97
CA ILE A 14 7.89 -11.96 0.31
C ILE A 14 9.19 -11.48 0.95
N LEU A 15 9.35 -10.17 1.04
CA LEU A 15 10.56 -9.53 1.49
C LEU A 15 10.37 -8.93 2.90
N PRO A 16 11.39 -8.99 3.77
CA PRO A 16 11.33 -8.27 5.04
C PRO A 16 11.42 -6.75 4.80
N VAL A 17 10.86 -5.93 5.70
CA VAL A 17 10.89 -4.44 5.64
C VAL A 17 12.29 -3.84 5.41
N THR A 18 13.34 -4.56 5.82
CA THR A 18 14.73 -4.11 5.66
C THR A 18 15.27 -4.21 4.22
N GLN A 19 14.54 -4.87 3.32
CA GLN A 19 14.91 -5.04 1.92
C GLN A 19 14.08 -4.11 1.03
N SER A 20 14.60 -3.86 -0.18
CA SER A 20 13.87 -3.16 -1.23
C SER A 20 13.32 -4.15 -2.25
N ALA A 21 12.12 -3.86 -2.77
CA ALA A 21 11.60 -4.51 -3.96
C ALA A 21 11.91 -3.66 -5.21
N ALA A 22 11.99 -4.27 -6.38
CA ALA A 22 12.15 -3.53 -7.63
C ALA A 22 11.18 -4.02 -8.71
N ALA A 23 10.42 -3.10 -9.28
CA ALA A 23 9.50 -3.36 -10.39
C ALA A 23 9.53 -2.15 -11.35
N TRP A 24 9.37 -2.40 -12.65
CA TRP A 24 9.40 -1.35 -13.69
C TRP A 24 10.62 -0.43 -13.66
N GLY A 25 11.78 -0.95 -13.26
CA GLY A 25 13.00 -0.14 -13.17
C GLY A 25 13.01 0.83 -11.99
N ILE A 26 12.07 0.73 -11.04
CA ILE A 26 12.04 1.48 -9.79
C ILE A 26 12.29 0.55 -8.63
N SER A 27 13.20 0.94 -7.74
CA SER A 27 13.39 0.31 -6.43
C SER A 27 12.55 1.04 -5.38
N TYR A 28 11.91 0.28 -4.51
CA TYR A 28 11.03 0.74 -3.44
C TYR A 28 11.61 0.26 -2.11
N LYS A 29 12.01 1.19 -1.24
CA LYS A 29 12.55 0.89 0.09
C LYS A 29 11.70 1.55 1.16
N ILE A 30 11.15 0.74 2.06
CA ILE A 30 10.39 1.24 3.21
C ILE A 30 11.38 1.73 4.28
N GLU A 31 11.32 3.02 4.59
CA GLU A 31 12.15 3.66 5.61
C GLU A 31 11.47 3.69 6.97
N ASN A 32 10.14 3.86 6.99
CA ASN A 32 9.33 3.91 8.21
C ASN A 32 7.93 3.37 7.97
N VAL A 33 7.35 2.76 9.01
CA VAL A 33 5.98 2.26 9.05
C VAL A 33 5.31 2.85 10.28
N GLU A 34 4.22 3.60 10.08
CA GLU A 34 3.37 4.13 11.14
C GLU A 34 1.94 3.59 10.95
N TYR A 35 1.42 2.91 11.98
CA TYR A 35 0.08 2.34 11.98
C TYR A 35 -0.70 2.90 13.17
N THR A 36 -1.74 3.70 12.89
CA THR A 36 -2.33 4.63 13.88
C THR A 36 -3.80 4.93 13.59
N GLU A 37 -4.55 5.44 14.57
CA GLU A 37 -5.94 5.90 14.39
C GLU A 37 -6.03 7.34 13.87
N SER A 38 -4.97 8.15 14.09
CA SER A 38 -4.99 9.59 13.87
C SER A 38 -4.01 10.02 12.78
N ILE A 39 -4.37 11.07 12.05
CA ILE A 39 -3.49 11.70 11.05
C ILE A 39 -2.24 12.35 11.66
N GLY A 40 -2.24 12.64 12.98
CA GLY A 40 -1.13 13.30 13.65
C GLY A 40 -0.97 14.77 13.21
N ASP A 41 0.26 15.19 12.95
CA ASP A 41 0.59 16.56 12.54
C ASP A 41 0.44 16.81 11.02
N ARG A 42 -0.11 15.83 10.27
CA ARG A 42 -0.25 15.90 8.81
C ARG A 42 -1.34 16.89 8.40
N GLU A 43 -1.16 17.53 7.24
CA GLU A 43 -2.10 18.53 6.71
C GLU A 43 -3.42 17.86 6.29
N PRO A 44 -4.57 18.20 6.92
CA PRO A 44 -5.85 17.55 6.61
C PRO A 44 -6.30 17.73 5.15
N GLU A 45 -5.90 18.82 4.49
CA GLU A 45 -6.24 19.11 3.10
C GLU A 45 -5.59 18.16 2.10
N ARG A 46 -4.56 17.41 2.50
CA ARG A 46 -3.89 16.40 1.68
C ARG A 46 -4.57 15.04 1.71
N PHE A 47 -5.56 14.87 2.57
CA PHE A 47 -6.29 13.61 2.68
C PHE A 47 -7.46 13.55 1.70
N SER A 48 -7.52 12.47 0.94
CA SER A 48 -8.77 12.02 0.33
C SER A 48 -9.57 11.29 1.41
N THR A 49 -10.82 11.70 1.63
CA THR A 49 -11.66 11.09 2.65
C THR A 49 -12.07 9.66 2.31
N LEU A 50 -11.98 9.23 1.03
CA LEU A 50 -12.31 7.89 0.51
C LEU A 50 -13.59 7.24 1.10
N GLY A 51 -14.54 8.05 1.59
CA GLY A 51 -15.75 7.59 2.28
C GLY A 51 -15.57 7.14 3.75
N ALA A 52 -14.37 7.22 4.32
CA ALA A 52 -14.11 6.86 5.71
C ALA A 52 -14.67 7.90 6.69
N GLU A 53 -15.26 7.41 7.79
CA GLU A 53 -15.78 8.26 8.86
C GLU A 53 -14.64 8.71 9.78
N THR A 54 -14.48 10.03 9.92
CA THR A 54 -13.49 10.66 10.80
C THR A 54 -14.19 11.61 11.77
N ASP A 55 -13.61 11.77 12.96
CA ASP A 55 -14.02 12.84 13.86
C ASP A 55 -13.49 14.22 13.40
N SER A 56 -13.81 15.27 14.19
CA SER A 56 -13.37 16.64 13.89
C SER A 56 -11.85 16.85 13.88
N GLN A 57 -11.06 15.89 14.39
CA GLN A 57 -9.61 15.93 14.44
C GLN A 57 -8.97 15.01 13.39
N GLY A 58 -9.77 14.39 12.51
CA GLY A 58 -9.27 13.45 11.52
C GLY A 58 -8.94 12.07 12.10
N THR A 59 -9.46 11.71 13.27
CA THR A 59 -9.28 10.35 13.82
C THR A 59 -10.31 9.43 13.20
N LEU A 60 -9.86 8.31 12.63
CA LEU A 60 -10.75 7.29 12.08
C LEU A 60 -11.65 6.72 13.16
N GLN A 61 -12.92 6.51 12.80
CA GLN A 61 -13.90 5.84 13.65
C GLN A 61 -13.90 4.34 13.41
N GLY A 62 -14.39 3.57 14.39
CA GLY A 62 -14.49 2.11 14.28
C GLY A 62 -13.15 1.40 14.46
N ASP A 63 -12.97 0.30 13.73
CA ASP A 63 -11.77 -0.55 13.75
C ASP A 63 -10.75 -0.18 12.66
N SER A 64 -11.06 0.81 11.82
CA SER A 64 -10.13 1.29 10.79
C SER A 64 -8.92 2.02 11.37
N ARG A 65 -7.81 1.95 10.65
CA ARG A 65 -6.53 2.59 10.99
C ARG A 65 -5.89 3.21 9.75
N TYR A 66 -5.14 4.28 9.94
CA TYR A 66 -4.20 4.76 8.94
C TYR A 66 -2.93 3.91 8.97
N LEU A 67 -2.40 3.65 7.78
CA LEU A 67 -1.07 3.13 7.57
C LEU A 67 -0.29 4.16 6.76
N PHE A 68 0.72 4.78 7.36
CA PHE A 68 1.64 5.67 6.67
C PHE A 68 2.98 4.97 6.46
N LEU A 69 3.47 5.02 5.22
CA LEU A 69 4.76 4.50 4.85
C LEU A 69 5.64 5.65 4.35
N THR A 70 6.83 5.78 4.92
CA THR A 70 7.88 6.59 4.32
C THR A 70 8.66 5.70 3.36
N ILE A 71 8.63 6.02 2.07
CA ILE A 71 9.17 5.18 0.99
C ILE A 71 10.23 5.97 0.22
N THR A 72 11.40 5.38 0.05
CA THR A 72 12.41 5.86 -0.90
C THR A 72 12.23 5.12 -2.23
N PHE A 73 11.93 5.88 -3.28
CA PHE A 73 11.85 5.42 -4.65
C PHE A 73 13.18 5.74 -5.34
N THR A 74 13.74 4.80 -6.10
CA THR A 74 14.99 5.02 -6.84
C THR A 74 14.88 4.51 -8.26
N ASN A 75 15.23 5.35 -9.24
CA ASN A 75 15.35 4.91 -10.63
C ASN A 75 16.60 4.03 -10.79
N THR A 76 16.39 2.78 -11.20
CA THR A 76 17.44 1.77 -11.38
C THR A 76 17.82 1.56 -12.85
N THR A 77 17.25 2.35 -13.77
CA THR A 77 17.52 2.29 -15.21
C THR A 77 18.52 3.35 -15.65
N ASP A 78 18.94 3.30 -16.92
CA ASP A 78 19.79 4.29 -17.57
C ASP A 78 19.00 5.41 -18.30
N GLN A 79 17.68 5.44 -18.13
CA GLN A 79 16.76 6.41 -18.70
C GLN A 79 15.93 7.07 -17.61
N ALA A 80 15.39 8.27 -17.86
CA ALA A 80 14.44 8.88 -16.94
C ALA A 80 13.19 7.99 -16.79
N GLN A 81 12.69 7.86 -15.57
CA GLN A 81 11.51 7.05 -15.26
C GLN A 81 10.47 7.90 -14.54
N GLU A 82 9.23 7.79 -15.01
CA GLU A 82 8.08 8.35 -14.31
C GLU A 82 7.59 7.36 -13.26
N ILE A 83 7.31 7.87 -12.06
CA ILE A 83 6.70 7.08 -10.99
C ILE A 83 5.36 7.68 -10.60
N TYR A 84 4.39 6.82 -10.31
CA TYR A 84 3.13 7.19 -9.67
C TYR A 84 3.14 6.63 -8.26
N ARG A 85 3.51 7.45 -7.26
CA ARG A 85 3.87 6.93 -5.91
C ARG A 85 2.72 6.28 -5.13
N THR A 86 1.48 6.52 -5.56
CA THR A 86 0.27 5.96 -4.95
C THR A 86 -0.32 4.79 -5.73
N CYS A 87 0.41 4.21 -6.70
CA CYS A 87 -0.09 3.11 -7.54
C CYS A 87 -0.08 1.72 -6.88
N ASN A 88 0.68 1.57 -5.79
CA ASN A 88 0.86 0.29 -5.12
C ASN A 88 -0.18 0.12 -4.00
N ASP A 89 -0.53 -1.15 -3.75
CA ASP A 89 -1.56 -1.53 -2.80
C ASP A 89 -0.95 -1.92 -1.44
N ILE A 90 -1.83 -1.98 -0.45
CA ILE A 90 -1.63 -2.78 0.75
C ILE A 90 -2.35 -4.11 0.55
N SER A 91 -1.66 -5.22 0.78
CA SER A 91 -2.21 -6.57 0.62
C SER A 91 -2.03 -7.39 1.89
N VAL A 92 -2.81 -8.47 1.97
CA VAL A 92 -2.65 -9.55 2.94
C VAL A 92 -2.36 -10.85 2.18
N ILE A 93 -1.64 -11.76 2.84
CA ILE A 93 -1.27 -13.07 2.28
C ILE A 93 -1.82 -14.16 3.20
N GLY A 94 -2.63 -15.06 2.63
CA GLY A 94 -3.20 -16.21 3.33
C GLY A 94 -2.20 -17.36 3.50
N LEU A 95 -2.59 -18.38 4.27
CA LEU A 95 -1.71 -19.53 4.57
C LEU A 95 -1.27 -20.32 3.32
N SER A 96 -2.07 -20.29 2.26
CA SER A 96 -1.77 -20.96 0.99
C SER A 96 -1.10 -20.02 -0.03
N LEU A 97 -0.54 -18.89 0.42
CA LEU A 97 0.07 -17.83 -0.40
C LEU A 97 -0.90 -17.12 -1.36
N ASN A 98 -2.21 -17.31 -1.19
CA ASN A 98 -3.21 -16.49 -1.87
C ASN A 98 -3.13 -15.05 -1.36
N THR A 99 -3.26 -14.09 -2.26
CA THR A 99 -3.09 -12.66 -1.98
C THR A 99 -4.42 -11.94 -2.13
N VAL A 100 -4.70 -11.01 -1.21
CA VAL A 100 -5.90 -10.17 -1.26
C VAL A 100 -5.46 -8.72 -1.11
N THR A 101 -5.85 -7.86 -2.04
CA THR A 101 -5.74 -6.41 -1.87
C THR A 101 -6.63 -6.00 -0.69
N TRP A 102 -6.01 -5.42 0.33
CA TRP A 102 -6.67 -4.94 1.54
C TRP A 102 -7.03 -3.46 1.44
N SER A 103 -6.17 -2.67 0.78
CA SER A 103 -6.43 -1.26 0.47
C SER A 103 -5.70 -0.91 -0.83
N GLY A 104 -6.44 -0.49 -1.86
CA GLY A 104 -5.89 -0.20 -3.19
C GLY A 104 -5.59 1.28 -3.43
N ASP A 105 -6.34 2.17 -2.77
CA ASP A 105 -6.24 3.61 -2.99
C ASP A 105 -5.53 4.28 -1.82
N ALA A 106 -4.42 4.96 -2.10
CA ALA A 106 -3.79 5.83 -1.10
C ALA A 106 -4.73 7.00 -0.76
N CYS A 107 -4.87 7.30 0.53
CA CYS A 107 -5.64 8.43 1.03
C CYS A 107 -4.79 9.67 1.27
N TYR A 108 -3.46 9.56 1.28
CA TYR A 108 -2.55 10.65 1.64
C TYR A 108 -1.22 10.58 0.91
N TYR A 109 -0.62 11.75 0.67
CA TYR A 109 0.78 11.92 0.29
C TYR A 109 1.28 13.29 0.78
N ASP A 110 2.56 13.35 1.12
CA ASP A 110 3.18 14.51 1.78
C ASP A 110 3.37 15.76 0.91
N VAL A 111 3.67 15.60 -0.38
CA VAL A 111 4.02 16.73 -1.25
C VAL A 111 3.51 16.59 -2.67
N ASP A 112 3.15 17.71 -3.30
CA ASP A 112 2.76 17.74 -4.71
C ASP A 112 4.01 17.74 -5.60
N TRP A 113 3.91 17.15 -6.79
CA TRP A 113 4.91 17.38 -7.82
C TRP A 113 4.58 18.63 -8.63
N ASP A 114 5.41 19.65 -8.45
CA ASP A 114 5.19 20.98 -9.01
C ASP A 114 5.50 21.09 -10.52
N GLU A 115 6.19 20.10 -11.10
CA GLU A 115 6.54 20.12 -12.53
C GLU A 115 5.45 19.51 -13.43
N GLY A 116 4.49 18.80 -12.83
CA GLY A 116 3.36 18.17 -13.52
C GLY A 116 2.13 19.09 -13.67
N THR A 117 1.09 18.55 -14.29
CA THR A 117 -0.24 19.18 -14.29
C THR A 117 -0.98 18.96 -12.97
N ALA A 118 -2.12 19.63 -12.79
CA ALA A 118 -2.95 19.45 -11.59
C ALA A 118 -3.42 18.00 -11.36
N GLY A 119 -3.47 17.16 -12.41
CA GLY A 119 -3.81 15.73 -12.31
C GLY A 119 -2.60 14.83 -12.04
N GLU A 120 -1.38 15.35 -12.15
CA GLU A 120 -0.12 14.59 -12.05
C GLU A 120 0.63 14.91 -10.75
N LYS A 121 -0.02 15.56 -9.79
CA LYS A 121 0.58 15.91 -8.48
C LYS A 121 1.17 14.73 -7.72
N HIS A 122 0.73 13.52 -8.06
CA HIS A 122 1.15 12.25 -7.48
C HIS A 122 2.35 11.60 -8.18
N HIS A 123 2.80 12.19 -9.29
CA HIS A 123 3.83 11.63 -10.14
C HIS A 123 5.20 12.25 -9.81
N TRP A 124 6.29 11.62 -10.23
CA TRP A 124 7.61 12.24 -10.31
C TRP A 124 8.34 11.72 -11.54
N MET A 125 9.17 12.57 -12.15
CA MET A 125 10.17 12.14 -13.12
C MET A 125 11.51 12.01 -12.40
N LEU A 126 12.11 10.83 -12.43
CA LEU A 126 13.40 10.54 -11.82
C LEU A 126 14.46 10.31 -12.89
N ASP A 127 15.55 11.06 -12.85
CA ASP A 127 16.73 10.83 -13.68
C ASP A 127 17.42 9.49 -13.32
N PRO A 128 18.30 8.95 -14.19
CA PRO A 128 19.01 7.71 -13.92
C PRO A 128 19.76 7.72 -12.57
N GLY A 129 19.42 6.79 -11.69
CA GLY A 129 20.00 6.70 -10.33
C GLY A 129 19.48 7.71 -9.32
N GLU A 130 18.54 8.58 -9.69
CA GLU A 130 17.91 9.53 -8.77
C GLU A 130 16.99 8.82 -7.80
N SER A 131 16.93 9.35 -6.57
CA SER A 131 16.05 8.89 -5.51
C SER A 131 15.21 10.04 -4.96
N VAL A 132 13.96 9.74 -4.63
CA VAL A 132 13.05 10.61 -3.88
C VAL A 132 12.46 9.84 -2.72
N THR A 133 12.30 10.49 -1.57
CA THR A 133 11.63 9.93 -0.39
C THR A 133 10.32 10.66 -0.17
N SER A 134 9.25 9.91 0.09
CA SER A 134 7.92 10.44 0.31
C SER A 134 7.15 9.61 1.32
N GLU A 135 6.32 10.29 2.11
CA GLU A 135 5.31 9.64 2.90
C GLU A 135 3.99 9.47 2.12
N VAL A 136 3.47 8.25 2.11
CA VAL A 136 2.20 7.88 1.48
C VAL A 136 1.34 7.16 2.52
N GLY A 137 0.02 7.41 2.50
CA GLY A 137 -0.90 6.87 3.49
C GLY A 137 -2.07 6.10 2.89
N TRP A 138 -2.52 5.06 3.57
CA TRP A 138 -3.71 4.26 3.26
C TRP A 138 -4.63 4.17 4.47
N ILE A 139 -5.91 3.93 4.21
CA ILE A 139 -6.88 3.52 5.24
C ILE A 139 -6.97 1.99 5.18
N ILE A 140 -6.76 1.37 6.32
CA ILE A 140 -6.80 -0.08 6.54
C ILE A 140 -8.05 -0.38 7.35
N GLU A 141 -8.99 -1.10 6.73
CA GLU A 141 -10.18 -1.60 7.41
C GLU A 141 -9.80 -2.71 8.41
N GLY A 142 -10.49 -2.79 9.54
CA GLY A 142 -10.32 -3.86 10.51
C GLY A 142 -10.87 -5.20 10.01
N CYS A 143 -10.37 -6.31 10.57
CA CYS A 143 -10.73 -7.65 10.16
C CYS A 143 -12.22 -7.94 10.38
N GLY A 144 -12.82 -7.38 11.44
CA GLY A 144 -14.25 -7.57 11.74
C GLY A 144 -15.15 -7.02 10.63
N SER A 145 -14.87 -5.78 10.21
CA SER A 145 -15.59 -5.13 9.11
C SER A 145 -15.35 -5.84 7.77
N ALA A 146 -14.10 -6.23 7.48
CA ALA A 146 -13.76 -6.96 6.25
C ALA A 146 -14.45 -8.34 6.15
N LEU A 147 -14.49 -9.11 7.25
CA LEU A 147 -15.20 -10.40 7.31
C LEU A 147 -16.72 -10.26 7.17
N ALA A 148 -17.29 -9.17 7.65
CA ALA A 148 -18.72 -8.90 7.47
C ALA A 148 -19.07 -8.55 6.01
N ALA A 149 -18.12 -7.96 5.28
CA ALA A 149 -18.27 -7.64 3.86
C ALA A 149 -18.02 -8.83 2.93
N ASP A 150 -17.14 -9.77 3.32
CA ASP A 150 -16.82 -10.98 2.57
C ASP A 150 -16.78 -12.23 3.48
N ASP A 151 -17.85 -13.03 3.39
CA ASP A 151 -18.02 -14.26 4.17
C ASP A 151 -17.08 -15.41 3.74
N THR A 152 -16.35 -15.26 2.65
CA THR A 152 -15.35 -16.23 2.17
C THR A 152 -13.93 -15.91 2.64
N LEU A 153 -13.70 -14.71 3.18
CA LEU A 153 -12.37 -14.22 3.51
C LEU A 153 -11.65 -15.11 4.53
N GLU A 154 -12.33 -15.55 5.60
CA GLU A 154 -11.74 -16.44 6.61
C GLU A 154 -11.23 -17.75 5.98
N MET A 155 -12.01 -18.33 5.05
CA MET A 155 -11.63 -19.55 4.34
C MET A 155 -10.40 -19.31 3.46
N ARG A 156 -10.37 -18.20 2.72
CA ARG A 156 -9.24 -17.84 1.85
C ARG A 156 -7.98 -17.55 2.67
N MET A 157 -8.12 -16.87 3.80
CA MET A 157 -6.98 -16.49 4.64
C MET A 157 -6.54 -17.60 5.60
N GLY A 158 -7.39 -18.59 5.85
CA GLY A 158 -7.17 -19.68 6.80
C GLY A 158 -7.37 -19.29 8.27
N SER A 159 -7.83 -18.07 8.54
CA SER A 159 -8.19 -17.54 9.87
C SER A 159 -9.04 -16.29 9.72
N GLY A 160 -9.77 -15.90 10.77
CA GLY A 160 -10.49 -14.61 10.84
C GLY A 160 -9.61 -13.39 11.19
N GLY A 161 -8.29 -13.51 11.11
CA GLY A 161 -7.34 -12.47 11.50
C GLY A 161 -6.64 -12.72 12.85
N PRO A 162 -5.72 -11.84 13.28
CA PRO A 162 -5.25 -10.65 12.56
C PRO A 162 -4.38 -11.00 11.34
N TYR A 163 -4.43 -10.17 10.29
CA TYR A 163 -3.70 -10.41 9.04
C TYR A 163 -2.47 -9.51 8.92
N ALA A 164 -1.31 -10.09 8.57
CA ALA A 164 -0.11 -9.31 8.27
C ALA A 164 -0.30 -8.43 7.04
N LEU A 165 0.14 -7.19 7.13
CA LEU A 165 0.05 -6.20 6.05
C LEU A 165 1.35 -6.16 5.27
N TYR A 166 1.22 -6.12 3.96
CA TYR A 166 2.34 -6.07 3.01
C TYR A 166 2.17 -4.88 2.09
N TYR A 167 3.26 -4.13 1.85
CA TYR A 167 3.30 -3.21 0.73
C TYR A 167 3.52 -4.00 -0.55
N HIS A 168 2.53 -4.00 -1.42
CA HIS A 168 2.51 -4.78 -2.65
C HIS A 168 3.07 -3.92 -3.79
N VAL A 169 4.34 -4.17 -4.12
CA VAL A 169 5.01 -3.56 -5.27
C VAL A 169 4.63 -4.34 -6.52
N LYS A 170 3.70 -3.78 -7.28
CA LYS A 170 3.12 -4.43 -8.46
C LYS A 170 4.00 -4.25 -9.69
N GLN A 171 4.08 -5.32 -10.48
CA GLN A 171 4.53 -5.21 -11.86
C GLN A 171 3.35 -5.24 -12.85
N TYR A 172 2.30 -6.01 -12.63
CA TYR A 172 1.17 -6.02 -13.58
C TYR A 172 -0.16 -5.99 -12.85
N ASP A 173 -1.15 -5.32 -13.44
CA ASP A 173 -2.52 -5.41 -12.96
C ASP A 173 -3.09 -6.79 -13.25
N GLY A 174 -3.72 -7.40 -12.25
CA GLY A 174 -4.42 -8.68 -12.38
C GLY A 174 -3.54 -9.94 -12.31
N SER A 175 -2.23 -9.83 -12.04
CA SER A 175 -1.37 -10.96 -11.71
C SER A 175 -0.26 -10.56 -10.74
N ASN A 176 0.39 -11.55 -10.11
CA ASN A 176 1.55 -11.33 -9.23
C ASN A 176 2.89 -11.59 -9.94
N GLU A 177 2.90 -11.80 -11.25
CA GLU A 177 4.14 -12.07 -11.97
C GLU A 177 5.10 -10.89 -11.84
N GLY A 178 6.29 -11.13 -11.26
CA GLY A 178 7.29 -10.10 -11.01
C GLY A 178 6.91 -9.05 -9.95
N SER A 179 5.85 -9.31 -9.18
CA SER A 179 5.43 -8.45 -8.06
C SER A 179 6.05 -8.93 -6.75
N TYR A 180 6.24 -8.01 -5.81
CA TYR A 180 6.87 -8.27 -4.52
C TYR A 180 6.01 -7.75 -3.37
N TYR A 181 6.18 -8.39 -2.21
CA TYR A 181 5.42 -8.10 -1.01
C TYR A 181 6.37 -7.78 0.13
N ILE A 182 6.47 -6.51 0.51
CA ILE A 182 7.32 -6.11 1.64
C ILE A 182 6.50 -6.23 2.93
N ASP A 183 6.87 -7.15 3.82
CA ASP A 183 6.26 -7.32 5.13
C ASP A 183 6.49 -6.07 5.98
N LEU A 184 5.41 -5.41 6.39
CA LEU A 184 5.44 -4.14 7.11
C LEU A 184 5.60 -4.32 8.63
N GLY A 185 5.53 -5.55 9.13
CA GLY A 185 5.63 -5.85 10.57
C GLY A 185 4.43 -5.41 11.40
N VAL A 186 3.33 -5.03 10.74
CA VAL A 186 2.05 -4.63 11.36
C VAL A 186 0.91 -5.50 10.83
N LYS A 187 -0.23 -5.51 11.54
CA LYS A 187 -1.38 -6.34 11.20
C LYS A 187 -2.68 -5.55 11.24
N ALA A 188 -3.60 -5.87 10.33
CA ALA A 188 -5.00 -5.53 10.51
C ALA A 188 -5.59 -6.38 11.63
N GLU A 189 -6.33 -5.75 12.54
CA GLU A 189 -6.96 -6.36 13.72
C GLU A 189 -8.48 -6.44 13.60
#